data_AF-A0A524H7Y4-F1
#
_entry.id   AF-A0A524H7Y4-F1
#
_cell.length_a   1.000
_cell.length_b   1.000
_cell.length_c   1.000
_cell.angle_alpha   90.00
_cell.angle_beta   90.00
_cell.angle_gamma   90.00
#
_symmetry.space_group_name_H-M   'P 1'
#
loop_
_entity.id
_entity.type
_entity.pdbx_description
1 polymer ?
#
loop_
_entity_poly.entity_id
_entity_poly.type
_entity_poly.pdbx_seq_one_letter_code
_entity_poly.pdbx_strand_id
1 'polypeptide(L)' 'MNTGRTVFSQIMDFLPLWDFRKCVKRYRGNHKVQKFSCLDQFLCMAFA' A
#
# COMPACT_ATOMS: atom_id res chain seq x y z
N MET A 1 19.51 17.76 7.21
CA MET A 1 19.18 16.93 6.03
C MET A 1 18.83 15.55 6.55
N ASN A 2 17.63 15.04 6.29
CA ASN A 2 17.24 13.69 6.74
C ASN A 2 17.85 12.66 5.78
N THR A 3 19.07 12.20 6.08
CA THR A 3 19.86 11.28 5.25
C THR A 3 19.42 9.81 5.33
N GLY A 4 18.15 9.53 5.66
CA GLY A 4 17.64 8.17 5.88
C GLY A 4 16.22 7.93 5.36
N ARG A 5 15.76 6.67 5.42
CA ARG A 5 14.38 6.28 5.08
C ARG A 5 13.38 6.99 6.00
N THR A 6 12.26 7.46 5.45
CA THR A 6 11.19 8.11 6.22
C THR A 6 10.61 7.16 7.26
N VAL A 7 10.11 7.71 8.38
CA VAL A 7 9.42 6.91 9.41
C VAL A 7 8.25 6.12 8.82
N PHE A 8 7.50 6.72 7.90
CA PHE A 8 6.44 6.03 7.14
C PHE A 8 6.96 4.80 6.39
N SER A 9 8.10 4.92 5.69
CA SER A 9 8.71 3.80 4.96
C SER A 9 9.13 2.66 5.91
N GLN A 10 9.58 2.99 7.13
CA GLN A 10 9.94 1.99 8.13
C GLN A 10 8.71 1.27 8.69
N ILE A 11 7.62 1.99 8.94
CA ILE A 11 6.36 1.39 9.42
C ILE A 11 5.75 0.49 8.34
N MET A 12 5.82 0.89 7.07
CA MET A 12 5.31 0.08 5.96
C MET A 12 6.07 -1.25 5.77
N ASP A 13 7.26 -1.43 6.34
CA ASP A 13 7.96 -2.72 6.32
C ASP A 13 7.21 -3.81 7.11
N PHE A 14 6.33 -3.42 8.05
CA PHE A 14 5.50 -4.34 8.83
C PHE A 14 4.15 -4.66 8.17
N LEU A 15 3.83 -4.06 7.02
CA LEU A 15 2.60 -4.34 6.29
C LEU A 15 2.63 -5.78 5.74
N PRO A 16 1.65 -6.64 6.04
CA PRO A 16 1.52 -7.97 5.42
C PRO A 16 1.11 -7.86 3.94
N LEU A 17 2.05 -7.43 3.08
CA LEU A 17 1.82 -7.16 1.66
C LEU A 17 1.32 -8.40 0.90
N TRP A 18 1.74 -9.59 1.32
CA TRP A 18 1.32 -10.82 0.67
C TRP A 18 -0.18 -11.09 0.89
N ASP A 19 -0.64 -11.02 2.14
CA ASP A 19 -2.06 -11.18 2.48
C ASP A 19 -2.91 -10.07 1.87
N PHE A 20 -2.41 -8.83 1.90
CA PHE A 20 -3.06 -7.71 1.24
C PHE A 20 -3.27 -7.98 -0.27
N ARG A 21 -2.21 -8.37 -0.99
CA ARG A 21 -2.30 -8.71 -2.42
C ARG A 21 -3.22 -9.89 -2.68
N LYS A 22 -3.24 -10.89 -1.79
CA LYS A 22 -4.16 -12.04 -1.86
C LYS A 22 -5.62 -11.57 -1.76
N CYS A 23 -5.93 -10.67 -0.84
CA CYS A 23 -7.26 -10.07 -0.70
C CYS A 23 -7.64 -9.25 -1.95
N VAL A 24 -6.77 -8.36 -2.41
CA VAL A 24 -7.01 -7.55 -3.62
C VAL A 24 -7.30 -8.44 -4.83
N LYS A 25 -6.55 -9.53 -5.01
CA LYS A 25 -6.79 -10.51 -6.09
C LYS A 25 -8.11 -11.25 -5.89
N ARG A 26 -8.41 -11.75 -4.68
CA ARG A 26 -9.63 -12.50 -4.35
C ARG A 26 -10.89 -11.70 -4.66
N TYR A 27 -10.90 -10.41 -4.31
CA TYR A 27 -12.07 -9.54 -4.47
C TYR A 27 -12.04 -8.70 -5.74
N ARG A 28 -11.08 -8.94 -6.65
CA ARG A 28 -10.88 -8.14 -7.87
C ARG A 28 -10.80 -6.64 -7.57
N GLY A 29 -10.14 -6.24 -6.48
CA GLY A 29 -10.10 -4.85 -6.00
C GLY A 29 -9.54 -3.85 -7.02
N ASN A 30 -8.66 -4.30 -7.92
CA ASN A 30 -8.14 -3.48 -9.02
C ASN A 30 -8.94 -3.60 -10.34
N HIS A 31 -10.18 -4.11 -10.31
CA HIS A 31 -10.98 -4.24 -11.54
C HIS A 31 -11.29 -2.85 -12.13
N LYS A 32 -10.93 -2.65 -13.41
CA LYS A 32 -11.08 -1.37 -14.15
C LYS A 32 -10.31 -0.18 -13.56
N VAL A 33 -9.39 -0.42 -12.62
CA VAL A 33 -8.46 0.62 -12.17
C VAL A 33 -7.52 1.01 -13.30
N GLN A 34 -7.37 2.31 -13.54
CA GLN A 34 -6.46 2.83 -14.56
C GLN A 34 -5.16 3.40 -13.99
N LYS A 35 -5.22 4.21 -12.92
CA LYS A 35 -4.05 4.94 -12.38
C LYS A 35 -3.96 5.04 -10.85
N PHE A 36 -4.78 4.28 -10.12
CA PHE A 36 -4.80 4.35 -8.64
C PHE A 36 -5.19 2.99 -8.06
N SER A 37 -4.19 2.17 -7.75
CA SER A 37 -4.40 0.81 -7.25
C SER A 37 -4.90 0.80 -5.81
N CYS A 38 -5.44 -0.33 -5.36
CA CYS A 38 -5.77 -0.52 -3.96
C CYS A 38 -4.56 -0.29 -3.04
N LEU A 39 -3.33 -0.58 -3.51
CA LEU A 39 -2.12 -0.32 -2.72
C LEU A 39 -1.87 1.19 -2.59
N ASP A 40 -2.02 1.95 -3.68
CA ASP A 40 -1.87 3.40 -3.66
C ASP A 40 -2.90 4.03 -2.72
N GLN A 41 -4.16 3.59 -2.81
CA GLN A 41 -5.22 4.00 -1.89
C GLN A 41 -4.89 3.69 -0.43
N PHE A 42 -4.39 2.48 -0.15
CA PHE A 42 -3.98 2.08 1.19
C PHE A 42 -2.86 2.96 1.73
N LEU A 43 -1.81 3.21 0.93
CA LEU A 43 -0.68 4.04 1.33
C LEU A 43 -1.10 5.49 1.61
N CYS A 44 -2.02 6.04 0.81
CA CYS A 44 -2.59 7.37 1.07
C CYS A 44 -3.35 7.42 2.39
N MET A 45 -4.18 6.42 2.68
CA MET A 45 -4.94 6.38 3.95
C MET A 45 -4.04 6.18 5.17
N ALA A 46 -2.93 5.44 5.03
CA ALA A 46 -1.98 5.21 6.10
C ALA A 46 -1.09 6.43 6.43
N PHE A 47 -1.04 7.42 5.54
CA PHE A 47 -0.25 8.65 5.71
C PHE A 47 -1.07 9.82 6.30
N ALA A 48 -2.40 9.67 6.42
CA ALA A 48 -3.33 10.71 6.85
C ALA A 48 -3.10 11.22 8.28
#